data_AF-A0A0B5KXS0-F1
#
_entry.id   AF-A0A0B5KXS0-F1
#
_cell.length_a   1.000
_cell.length_b   1.000
_cell.length_c   1.000
_cell.angle_alpha   90.00
_cell.angle_beta   90.00
_cell.angle_gamma   90.00
#
_symmetry.space_group_name_H-M   'P 1'
#
loop_
_entity.id
_entity.type
_entity.pdbx_description
1 polymer ?
#
loop_
_entity_poly.entity_id
_entity_poly.type
_entity_poly.pdbx_seq_one_letter_code
_entity_poly.pdbx_strand_id
1 'polypeptide(L)' 'MIEKIREDTTLKEIMEAHERLERALRKYGFDTCCAKMESLKDACKKKGLDVEKVLEDLNRIVEEINEEERIIREIESQFL' A
#
# COMPACT_ATOMS: atom_id res chain seq x y z
N MET A 1 -1.68 12.08 -3.62
CA MET A 1 -2.09 10.96 -4.47
C MET A 1 -0.98 9.92 -4.45
N ILE A 2 -1.29 8.71 -4.01
CA ILE A 2 -0.38 7.57 -3.93
C ILE A 2 -0.41 6.83 -5.27
N GLU A 3 0.76 6.41 -5.74
CA GLU A 3 0.87 5.60 -6.97
C GLU A 3 0.38 4.17 -6.76
N LYS A 4 -0.05 3.52 -7.85
CA LYS A 4 -0.48 2.12 -7.82
C LYS A 4 0.70 1.21 -7.44
N ILE A 5 0.48 0.34 -6.45
CA ILE A 5 1.46 -0.65 -5.98
C ILE A 5 1.62 -1.76 -7.01
N ARG A 6 2.87 -2.19 -7.23
CA ARG A 6 3.25 -3.25 -8.15
C ARG A 6 3.96 -4.39 -7.42
N GLU A 7 4.10 -5.53 -8.08
CA GLU A 7 4.74 -6.71 -7.49
C GLU A 7 6.23 -6.49 -7.15
N ASP A 8 6.89 -5.59 -7.88
CA ASP A 8 8.29 -5.19 -7.72
C ASP A 8 8.48 -4.06 -6.71
N THR A 9 7.41 -3.39 -6.28
CA THR A 9 7.47 -2.38 -5.22
C THR A 9 7.95 -3.02 -3.92
N THR A 10 8.91 -2.38 -3.25
CA THR A 10 9.46 -2.90 -1.99
C THR A 10 8.49 -2.69 -0.83
N LEU A 11 8.55 -3.57 0.17
CA LEU A 11 7.75 -3.41 1.38
C LEU A 11 7.99 -2.05 2.04
N LYS A 12 9.23 -1.53 2.01
CA LYS A 12 9.57 -0.21 2.52
C LYS A 12 8.81 0.90 1.81
N GLU A 13 8.82 0.92 0.47
CA GLU A 13 8.12 1.94 -0.32
C GLU A 13 6.61 1.93 -0.03
N ILE A 14 6.01 0.74 0.06
CA ILE A 14 4.57 0.60 0.37
C ILE A 14 4.27 1.13 1.77
N MET A 15 5.11 0.85 2.75
CA MET A 15 4.95 1.33 4.13
C MET A 15 5.14 2.84 4.25
N GLU A 16 6.12 3.40 3.55
CA GLU A 16 6.40 4.84 3.56
C GLU A 16 5.35 5.64 2.78
N ALA A 17 4.59 4.99 1.87
CA ALA A 17 3.54 5.64 1.10
C ALA A 17 2.33 6.07 1.96
N HIS A 18 1.89 5.25 2.92
CA HIS A 18 0.76 5.60 3.80
C HIS A 18 0.63 4.67 5.02
N GLU A 19 0.17 5.20 6.16
CA GLU A 19 -0.04 4.42 7.40
C GLU A 19 -1.06 3.27 7.22
N ARG A 20 -2.07 3.47 6.37
CA ARG A 20 -3.09 2.44 6.04
C ARG A 20 -2.45 1.27 5.30
N LEU A 21 -1.51 1.55 4.39
CA LEU A 21 -0.78 0.52 3.64
C LEU A 21 0.20 -0.22 4.55
N GLU A 22 0.91 0.49 5.42
CA GLU A 22 1.72 -0.14 6.47
C GLU A 22 0.87 -1.09 7.33
N ARG A 23 -0.30 -0.62 7.79
CA ARG A 23 -1.19 -1.44 8.61
C ARG A 23 -1.69 -2.67 7.85
N ALA A 24 -2.01 -2.53 6.56
CA ALA A 24 -2.40 -3.66 5.71
C ALA A 24 -1.28 -4.69 5.58
N LEU A 25 -0.05 -4.26 5.30
CA LEU A 25 1.11 -5.15 5.24
C LEU A 25 1.34 -5.90 6.56
N ARG A 26 1.20 -5.20 7.70
CA ARG A 26 1.29 -5.83 9.03
C ARG A 26 0.20 -6.88 9.25
N LYS A 27 -1.01 -6.73 8.70
CA LYS A 27 -2.08 -7.75 8.77
C LYS A 27 -1.73 -9.03 8.01
N TYR A 28 -1.01 -8.91 6.89
CA TYR A 28 -0.43 -10.06 6.17
C TYR A 28 0.82 -10.65 6.87
N GLY A 29 1.21 -10.07 8.01
CA GLY A 29 2.35 -10.49 8.82
C GLY A 29 3.70 -10.04 8.26
N PHE A 30 3.73 -9.07 7.33
CA PHE A 30 5.01 -8.51 6.87
C PHE A 30 5.65 -7.71 8.02
N ASP A 31 6.74 -8.26 8.56
CA ASP A 31 7.47 -7.65 9.66
C ASP A 31 8.58 -6.74 9.17
N THR A 32 8.66 -5.60 9.85
CA THR A 32 9.54 -4.49 9.49
C THR A 32 11.00 -4.74 9.85
N CYS A 33 11.34 -5.77 10.62
CA CYS A 33 12.69 -5.90 11.16
C CYS A 33 13.73 -6.33 10.09
N CYS A 34 13.36 -7.22 9.16
CA CYS A 34 14.34 -7.87 8.27
C CYS A 34 14.01 -7.81 6.76
N ALA A 35 12.76 -7.55 6.36
CA ALA A 35 12.30 -7.70 4.97
C ALA A 35 12.07 -6.36 4.23
N LYS A 36 12.49 -5.22 4.78
CA LYS A 36 12.13 -3.89 4.25
C LYS A 36 12.51 -3.69 2.77
N MET A 37 13.65 -4.23 2.36
CA MET A 37 14.17 -4.09 0.99
C MET A 37 13.68 -5.18 0.03
N GLU A 38 12.86 -6.12 0.51
CA GLU A 38 12.29 -7.16 -0.35
C GLU A 38 11.14 -6.59 -1.18
N SER A 39 11.01 -7.08 -2.41
CA SER A 39 9.83 -6.83 -3.23
C SER A 39 8.60 -7.47 -2.58
N LEU A 40 7.42 -6.92 -2.85
CA LEU A 40 6.15 -7.51 -2.41
C LEU A 40 6.04 -8.97 -2.89
N LYS A 41 6.45 -9.24 -4.13
CA LYS A 41 6.46 -10.59 -4.71
C LYS A 41 7.32 -11.57 -3.92
N ASP A 42 8.56 -11.19 -3.60
CA ASP A 42 9.48 -12.06 -2.86
C ASP A 42 8.98 -12.31 -1.44
N ALA A 43 8.48 -11.26 -0.80
CA ALA A 43 7.92 -11.36 0.54
C ALA A 43 6.68 -12.28 0.57
N CYS A 44 5.77 -12.13 -0.39
CA CYS A 44 4.60 -13.02 -0.55
C CYS A 44 5.04 -14.47 -0.77
N LYS A 45 6.01 -14.70 -1.68
CA LYS A 45 6.54 -16.03 -1.97
C LYS A 45 7.14 -16.71 -0.74
N LYS A 46 7.92 -15.98 0.06
CA LYS A 46 8.52 -16.51 1.31
C LYS A 46 7.48 -16.91 2.35
N LYS A 47 6.34 -16.20 2.40
CA LYS A 47 5.25 -16.47 3.34
C LYS A 47 4.19 -17.45 2.80
N GLY A 48 4.27 -17.83 1.52
CA GLY A 48 3.22 -18.62 0.87
C GLY A 48 1.92 -17.84 0.67
N LEU A 49 2.00 -16.52 0.53
CA LEU A 49 0.87 -15.65 0.20
C LEU A 49 0.71 -15.50 -1.31
N ASP A 50 -0.54 -15.32 -1.73
CA ASP A 50 -0.89 -15.00 -3.11
C ASP A 50 -0.63 -13.52 -3.38
N VAL A 51 0.39 -13.23 -4.19
CA VAL A 51 0.80 -11.86 -4.51
C VAL A 51 -0.30 -11.08 -5.21
N GLU A 52 -1.12 -11.73 -6.04
CA GLU A 52 -2.19 -11.04 -6.78
C GLU A 52 -3.29 -10.55 -5.82
N LYS A 53 -3.66 -11.37 -4.84
CA LYS A 53 -4.64 -10.98 -3.81
C LYS A 53 -4.14 -9.86 -2.93
N VAL A 54 -2.87 -9.91 -2.52
CA VAL A 54 -2.27 -8.84 -1.71
C VAL A 54 -2.19 -7.55 -2.53
N LEU A 55 -1.83 -7.63 -3.82
CA LEU A 55 -1.82 -6.48 -4.71
C LEU A 55 -3.19 -5.86 -4.93
N GLU A 56 -4.23 -6.68 -5.09
CA GLU A 56 -5.61 -6.19 -5.23
C GLU A 56 -6.04 -5.42 -3.98
N ASP A 57 -5.80 -5.97 -2.79
CA ASP A 57 -6.14 -5.34 -1.52
C ASP A 57 -5.37 -4.03 -1.28
N LEU A 58 -4.05 -4.02 -1.51
CA LEU A 58 -3.24 -2.81 -1.37
C LEU A 58 -3.67 -1.72 -2.35
N ASN A 59 -3.96 -2.09 -3.60
CA ASN A 59 -4.37 -1.11 -4.61
C ASN A 59 -5.78 -0.58 -4.37
N ARG A 60 -6.69 -1.39 -3.83
CA ARG A 60 -7.98 -0.91 -3.35
C ARG A 60 -7.82 0.16 -2.27
N ILE A 61 -6.92 -0.06 -1.31
CA ILE A 61 -6.63 0.94 -0.27
C ILE A 61 -6.05 2.22 -0.88
N VAL A 62 -5.16 2.11 -1.88
CA VAL A 62 -4.64 3.27 -2.62
C VAL A 62 -5.76 4.06 -3.30
N GLU A 63 -6.70 3.38 -3.94
CA GLU A 63 -7.86 4.01 -4.59
C GLU A 63 -8.74 4.74 -3.56
N GLU A 64 -9.03 4.11 -2.41
CA GLU A 64 -9.78 4.73 -1.32
C GLU A 64 -9.10 6.00 -0.80
N ILE A 65 -7.79 5.96 -0.54
CA ILE A 65 -7.02 7.13 -0.07
C ILE A 65 -7.04 8.24 -1.11
N ASN A 66 -6.82 7.90 -2.37
CA ASN A 66 -6.79 8.87 -3.47
C ASN A 66 -8.15 9.53 -3.70
N GLU A 67 -9.25 8.79 -3.50
CA GLU A 67 -10.59 9.32 -3.60
C GLU A 67 -10.90 10.27 -2.43
N GLU A 68 -10.57 9.87 -1.20
CA GLU A 68 -10.70 10.72 0.00
C GLU A 68 -9.95 12.05 -0.18
N GLU A 69 -8.69 11.99 -0.61
CA GLU A 69 -7.87 13.17 -0.92
C GLU A 69 -8.46 14.05 -2.03
N ARG A 70 -9.08 13.45 -3.05
CA ARG A 70 -9.74 14.22 -4.12
C ARG A 70 -10.95 14.97 -3.59
N ILE A 71 -11.79 14.31 -2.79
CA ILE A 71 -12.98 14.93 -2.17
C ILE A 71 -12.56 16.09 -1.28
N ILE A 72 -11.54 15.91 -0.43
CA ILE A 72 -11.02 16.97 0.45
C ILE A 72 -10.57 18.17 -0.38
N ARG A 73 -9.78 17.97 -1.42
CA ARG A 73 -9.29 19.05 -2.30
C ARG A 73 -10.42 19.78 -3.02
N GLU A 74 -11.45 19.06 -3.46
CA GLU A 74 -12.61 19.67 -4.11
C GLU A 74 -13.39 20.55 -3.13
N ILE A 75 -13.60 20.08 -1.90
CA ILE A 75 -14.23 20.85 -0.83
C ILE A 75 -13.40 22.10 -0.53
N GLU A 76 -12.10 21.96 -0.28
CA GLU A 76 -11.21 23.11 0.00
C GLU A 76 -11.23 24.16 -1.11
N SER A 77 -11.28 23.72 -2.38
CA SER A 77 -11.37 24.63 -3.53
C SER A 77 -12.72 25.36 -3.65
N GLN A 78 -13.81 24.84 -3.06
CA GLN A 78 -15.11 25.52 -3.05
C GLN A 78 -15.21 26.60 -1.96
N PHE A 79 -14.34 26.54 -0.95
CA PHE A 79 -14.30 27.51 0.16
C PHE A 79 -13.18 28.55 0.02
N LEU A 80 -12.46 28.57 -1.11
CA LEU A 80 -11.41 29.52 -1.48
C LEU A 80 -11.87 30.53 -2.54
#